data_AF-A0AAV7TRF7-F1
#
_entry.id   AF-A0AAV7TRF7-F1
#
_cell.length_a   1.000
_cell.length_b   1.000
_cell.length_c   1.000
_cell.angle_alpha   90.00
_cell.angle_beta   90.00
_cell.angle_gamma   90.00
#
_symmetry.space_group_name_H-M   'P 1'
#
loop_
_entity.id
_entity.type
_entity.pdbx_description
1 polymer ?
#
loop_
_entity_poly.entity_id
_entity_poly.type
_entity_poly.pdbx_seq_one_letter_code
_entity_poly.pdbx_strand_id
1 'polypeptide(L)'
;WELACRPRVPITMDNWTSAFLIFASIYCEKYPDRAIALFKYMDIIRKAQMHFGGFAWLSYDEEFRARVSINPEKPWGDVDPELWMQWMASAQATASTHTASGLPVTYKPFQVRPALGGAENTTKTQ
;
A
#
# COMPACT_ATOMS: atom_id res chain seq x y z
N TRP A 1 -0.09 -40.34 12.23
CA TRP A 1 0.74 -39.42 11.40
C TRP A 1 -0.14 -38.61 10.47
N GLU A 2 -1.29 -38.09 10.93
CA GLU A 2 -2.13 -37.22 10.11
C GLU A 2 -1.39 -35.93 9.79
N LEU A 3 -0.84 -35.87 8.58
CA LEU A 3 -0.52 -34.65 7.87
C LEU A 3 -1.84 -33.96 7.52
N ALA A 4 -2.57 -33.49 8.54
CA ALA A 4 -3.55 -32.45 8.30
C ALA A 4 -2.76 -31.30 7.68
N CYS A 5 -3.01 -31.01 6.40
CA CYS A 5 -2.52 -29.81 5.75
C CYS A 5 -2.76 -28.66 6.72
N ARG A 6 -1.68 -28.05 7.24
CA ARG A 6 -1.81 -26.90 8.15
C ARG A 6 -2.84 -25.96 7.51
N PRO A 7 -3.90 -25.55 8.23
CA PRO A 7 -4.92 -24.68 7.66
C PRO A 7 -4.20 -23.53 6.98
N ARG A 8 -4.44 -23.34 5.68
CA ARG A 8 -3.78 -22.25 4.95
C ARG A 8 -4.25 -20.95 5.59
N VAL A 9 -3.31 -20.19 6.14
CA VAL A 9 -3.60 -18.88 6.72
C VAL A 9 -4.22 -18.02 5.62
N PRO A 10 -5.41 -17.44 5.82
CA PRO A 10 -6.04 -16.59 4.82
C PRO A 10 -5.13 -15.42 4.47
N ILE A 11 -5.05 -15.06 3.20
CA ILE A 11 -4.31 -13.89 2.76
C ILE A 11 -5.18 -12.66 3.03
N THR A 12 -4.96 -12.02 4.17
CA THR A 12 -5.58 -10.76 4.57
C THR A 12 -4.49 -9.71 4.80
N MET A 13 -4.86 -8.43 4.73
CA MET A 13 -3.92 -7.35 5.02
C MET A 13 -3.33 -7.46 6.44
N ASP A 14 -4.13 -7.88 7.42
CA ASP A 14 -3.67 -8.04 8.80
C ASP A 14 -2.67 -9.20 8.95
N ASN A 15 -2.94 -10.33 8.28
CA ASN A 15 -2.03 -11.48 8.28
C ASN A 15 -0.73 -11.15 7.55
N TRP A 16 -0.82 -10.44 6.42
CA TRP A 16 0.36 -9.96 5.69
C TRP A 16 1.16 -8.96 6.53
N THR A 17 0.51 -8.01 7.20
CA THR A 17 1.19 -7.02 8.07
C THR A 17 1.91 -7.72 9.23
N SER A 18 1.26 -8.69 9.88
CA SER A 18 1.87 -9.47 10.97
C SER A 18 3.10 -10.24 10.49
N ALA A 19 3.00 -10.91 9.33
CA ALA A 19 4.12 -11.62 8.73
C ALA A 19 5.25 -10.66 8.30
N PHE A 20 4.90 -9.50 7.75
CA PHE A 20 5.85 -8.47 7.32
C PHE A 20 6.60 -7.88 8.52
N LEU A 21 5.95 -7.68 9.66
CA LEU A 21 6.63 -7.19 10.88
C LEU A 21 7.66 -8.18 11.41
N ILE A 22 7.38 -9.50 11.36
CA ILE A 22 8.36 -10.54 11.70
C ILE A 22 9.53 -10.54 10.71
N PHE A 23 9.23 -10.41 9.41
CA PHE A 23 10.28 -10.27 8.39
C PHE A 23 11.14 -9.03 8.65
N ALA A 24 10.51 -7.88 8.90
CA ALA A 24 11.19 -6.62 9.13
C ALA A 24 12.08 -6.67 10.38
N SER A 25 11.65 -7.32 11.47
CA SER A 25 12.48 -7.46 12.67
C SER A 25 13.77 -8.21 12.37
N ILE A 26 13.69 -9.34 11.65
CA ILE A 26 14.85 -10.15 11.26
C ILE A 26 15.73 -9.39 10.25
N TYR A 27 15.12 -8.70 9.29
CA TYR A 27 15.86 -7.96 8.27
C TYR A 27 16.64 -6.78 8.87
N CYS A 28 16.06 -6.10 9.84
CA CYS A 28 16.69 -4.99 10.55
C CYS A 28 17.86 -5.42 11.45
N GLU A 29 17.96 -6.70 11.87
CA GLU A 29 19.15 -7.19 12.58
C GLU A 29 20.41 -7.08 11.71
N LYS A 30 20.28 -7.31 10.40
CA LYS A 30 21.39 -7.20 9.45
C LYS A 30 21.55 -5.80 8.85
N TYR A 31 20.43 -5.09 8.66
CA TYR A 31 20.41 -3.77 8.02
C TYR A 31 19.59 -2.76 8.84
N PRO A 32 20.09 -2.31 10.00
CA PRO A 32 19.34 -1.44 10.90
C PRO A 32 18.97 -0.10 10.25
N ASP A 33 19.83 0.43 9.39
CA ASP A 33 19.63 1.69 8.66
C ASP A 33 18.40 1.66 7.72
N ARG A 34 17.86 0.47 7.44
CA ARG A 34 16.72 0.26 6.55
C ARG A 34 15.38 0.21 7.27
N ALA A 35 15.35 0.26 8.60
CA ALA A 35 14.12 0.17 9.39
C ALA A 35 13.07 1.20 8.96
N ILE A 36 13.47 2.47 8.81
CA ILE A 36 12.56 3.55 8.38
C ILE A 36 12.02 3.28 6.95
N ALA A 37 12.88 2.77 6.07
CA ALA A 37 12.49 2.46 4.69
C ALA A 37 11.50 1.29 4.62
N LEU A 38 11.63 0.28 5.50
CA LEU A 38 10.66 -0.81 5.62
C LEU A 38 9.29 -0.34 6.12
N PHE A 39 9.24 0.62 7.04
CA PHE A 39 7.95 1.21 7.47
C PHE A 39 7.29 2.02 6.35
N LYS A 40 8.08 2.76 5.55
CA LYS A 40 7.57 3.41 4.33
C LYS A 40 7.03 2.38 3.33
N TYR A 41 7.74 1.27 3.12
CA TYR A 41 7.27 0.19 2.26
C TYR A 41 5.93 -0.39 2.73
N MET A 42 5.79 -0.65 4.04
CA MET A 42 4.54 -1.14 4.61
C MET A 42 3.37 -0.16 4.35
N ASP A 43 3.61 1.15 4.49
CA ASP A 43 2.60 2.18 4.17
C ASP A 43 2.23 2.19 2.67
N ILE A 44 3.21 2.02 1.77
CA ILE A 44 2.98 1.88 0.32
C ILE A 44 2.04 0.71 0.03
N ILE A 45 2.30 -0.48 0.60
CA ILE A 45 1.47 -1.68 0.38
C ILE A 45 0.06 -1.50 0.93
N ARG A 46 -0.08 -0.91 2.14
CA ARG A 46 -1.40 -0.63 2.72
C ARG A 46 -2.21 0.32 1.85
N LYS A 47 -1.59 1.38 1.34
CA LYS A 47 -2.23 2.30 0.39
C LYS A 47 -2.62 1.59 -0.90
N ALA A 48 -1.74 0.75 -1.46
CA ALA A 48 -2.05 -0.02 -2.67
C ALA A 48 -3.30 -0.90 -2.48
N GLN A 49 -3.40 -1.61 -1.36
CA GLN A 49 -4.58 -2.44 -1.06
C GLN A 49 -5.86 -1.60 -0.91
N MET A 50 -5.77 -0.43 -0.27
CA MET A 50 -6.91 0.47 -0.09
C MET A 50 -7.41 1.09 -1.41
N HIS A 51 -6.50 1.42 -2.32
CA HIS A 51 -6.83 2.16 -3.55
C HIS A 51 -7.21 1.26 -4.74
N PHE A 52 -6.62 0.07 -4.85
CA PHE A 52 -6.75 -0.78 -6.04
C PHE A 52 -7.57 -2.06 -5.78
N GLY A 53 -7.83 -2.40 -4.51
CA GLY A 53 -8.57 -3.60 -4.15
C GLY A 53 -7.93 -4.90 -4.66
N GLY A 54 -8.62 -6.02 -4.48
CA GLY A 54 -8.15 -7.33 -4.96
C GLY A 54 -6.79 -7.76 -4.41
N PHE A 55 -5.99 -8.43 -5.25
CA PHE A 55 -4.67 -8.99 -4.89
C PHE A 55 -3.51 -8.36 -5.67
N ALA A 56 -3.73 -7.28 -6.42
CA ALA A 56 -2.67 -6.62 -7.19
C ALA A 56 -1.51 -6.13 -6.28
N TRP A 57 -1.84 -5.65 -5.08
CA TRP A 57 -0.86 -5.23 -4.07
C TRP A 57 0.03 -6.39 -3.61
N LEU A 58 -0.51 -7.61 -3.58
CA LEU A 58 0.24 -8.80 -3.20
C LEU A 58 1.20 -9.21 -4.31
N SER A 59 0.74 -9.21 -5.57
CA SER A 59 1.60 -9.50 -6.72
C SER A 59 2.74 -8.49 -6.85
N TYR A 60 2.47 -7.20 -6.58
CA TYR A 60 3.49 -6.17 -6.47
C TYR A 60 4.50 -6.47 -5.35
N ASP A 61 4.03 -6.82 -4.15
CA ASP A 61 4.89 -7.15 -3.01
C ASP A 61 5.81 -8.35 -3.29
N GLU A 62 5.26 -9.42 -3.84
CA GLU A 62 6.01 -10.63 -4.19
C GLU A 62 7.13 -10.34 -5.20
N GLU A 63 6.81 -9.62 -6.28
CA GLU A 63 7.81 -9.30 -7.31
C GLU A 63 8.84 -8.27 -6.81
N PHE A 64 8.41 -7.29 -6.00
CA PHE A 64 9.33 -6.34 -5.39
C PHE A 64 10.33 -7.04 -4.46
N ARG A 65 9.85 -7.90 -3.55
CA ARG A 65 10.72 -8.65 -2.63
C ARG A 65 11.62 -9.65 -3.36
N ALA A 66 11.14 -10.26 -4.45
CA ALA A 66 11.98 -11.08 -5.33
C ALA A 66 13.14 -10.25 -5.94
N ARG A 67 12.87 -9.05 -6.46
CA ARG A 67 13.90 -8.15 -6.99
C ARG A 67 14.89 -7.70 -5.90
N VAL A 68 14.43 -7.39 -4.68
CA VAL A 68 15.32 -7.03 -3.55
C VAL A 68 16.20 -8.21 -3.12
N SER A 69 15.70 -9.44 -3.24
CA SER A 69 16.50 -10.63 -2.89
C SER A 69 17.70 -10.83 -3.83
N ILE A 70 17.57 -10.40 -5.09
CA ILE A 70 18.63 -10.42 -6.10
C ILE A 70 19.55 -9.20 -5.95
N ASN A 71 18.96 -8.01 -5.78
CA ASN A 71 19.69 -6.77 -5.59
C ASN A 71 19.30 -6.09 -4.26
N PRO A 72 20.06 -6.33 -3.19
CA PRO A 72 19.81 -5.69 -1.90
C PRO A 72 20.03 -4.18 -1.91
N GLU A 73 20.65 -3.56 -2.91
CA GLU A 73 20.84 -2.09 -2.93
C GLU A 73 19.55 -1.32 -3.19
N LYS A 74 18.48 -2.02 -3.58
CA LYS A 74 17.21 -1.40 -3.93
C LYS A 74 16.56 -0.71 -2.71
N PRO A 75 16.08 0.54 -2.86
CA PRO A 75 15.46 1.26 -1.75
C PRO A 75 14.06 0.71 -1.46
N TRP A 76 13.83 0.27 -0.22
CA TRP A 76 12.50 -0.12 0.27
C TRP A 76 11.51 1.05 0.34
N GLY A 77 12.03 2.27 0.52
CA GLY A 77 11.23 3.46 0.81
C GLY A 77 10.57 4.10 -0.40
N ASP A 78 10.85 3.61 -1.61
CA ASP A 78 10.38 4.19 -2.87
C ASP A 78 9.60 3.15 -3.68
N VAL A 79 8.59 3.62 -4.41
CA VAL A 79 7.81 2.78 -5.32
C VAL A 79 8.64 2.45 -6.56
N ASP A 80 8.80 1.17 -6.88
CA ASP A 80 9.29 0.75 -8.20
C ASP A 80 8.25 1.11 -9.29
N PRO A 81 8.55 2.06 -10.21
CA PRO A 81 7.57 2.54 -11.18
C PRO A 81 7.15 1.49 -12.21
N GLU A 82 8.05 0.58 -12.58
CA GLU A 82 7.79 -0.46 -13.58
C GLU A 82 6.82 -1.49 -13.01
N LEU A 83 7.12 -2.00 -11.81
CA LEU A 83 6.23 -2.91 -11.08
C LEU A 83 4.89 -2.25 -10.76
N TRP A 84 4.92 -0.97 -10.40
CA TRP A 84 3.70 -0.24 -10.07
C TRP A 84 2.79 -0.12 -11.29
N MET A 85 3.32 0.27 -12.44
CA MET A 85 2.56 0.32 -13.69
C MET A 85 2.02 -1.06 -14.07
N GLN A 86 2.82 -2.11 -13.94
CA GLN A 86 2.41 -3.48 -14.27
C GLN A 86 1.23 -3.98 -13.43
N TRP A 87 1.29 -3.81 -12.10
CA TRP A 87 0.32 -4.40 -11.18
C TRP A 87 -0.81 -3.45 -10.78
N MET A 88 -0.55 -2.15 -10.67
CA MET A 88 -1.55 -1.17 -10.21
C MET A 88 -2.35 -0.57 -11.37
N ALA A 89 -1.74 -0.28 -12.52
CA ALA A 89 -2.48 0.32 -13.64
C ALA A 89 -3.50 -0.66 -14.24
N SER A 90 -3.17 -1.97 -14.27
CA SER A 90 -4.08 -3.03 -14.70
C SER A 90 -5.26 -3.22 -13.72
N ALA A 91 -5.06 -2.97 -12.43
CA ALA A 91 -6.10 -3.06 -11.42
C ALA A 91 -7.12 -1.90 -11.47
N GLN A 92 -6.72 -0.69 -11.90
CA GLN A 92 -7.68 0.42 -12.08
C GLN A 92 -8.65 0.17 -13.25
N ALA A 93 -8.18 -0.52 -14.29
CA ALA A 93 -9.01 -0.83 -15.47
C ALA A 93 -10.20 -1.73 -15.12
N THR A 94 -10.01 -2.68 -14.19
CA THR A 94 -11.08 -3.60 -13.75
C THR A 94 -12.03 -2.96 -12.74
N ALA A 95 -11.56 -1.99 -11.93
CA ALA A 95 -12.41 -1.21 -11.04
C ALA A 95 -13.35 -0.23 -11.78
N SER A 96 -13.05 0.10 -13.04
CA SER A 96 -13.77 1.12 -13.83
C SER A 96 -14.98 0.59 -14.61
N THR A 97 -15.35 -0.70 -14.50
CA THR A 97 -16.41 -1.31 -15.35
C THR A 97 -17.82 -1.29 -14.74
N HIS A 98 -18.05 -0.74 -13.55
CA HIS A 98 -19.41 -0.66 -12.99
C HIS A 98 -19.79 0.75 -12.52
N THR A 99 -20.31 1.57 -13.45
CA THR A 99 -21.60 2.28 -13.32
C THR A 99 -21.88 3.06 -14.60
N ALA A 100 -22.85 2.58 -15.39
CA ALA A 100 -23.48 3.33 -16.45
C ALA A 100 -24.35 4.45 -15.85
N SER A 101 -23.75 5.61 -15.62
CA SER A 101 -24.46 6.90 -15.49
C SER A 101 -23.40 8.00 -15.49
N GLY A 102 -23.25 8.66 -16.63
CA GLY A 102 -22.17 9.60 -16.89
C GLY A 102 -22.17 10.80 -15.95
N LEU A 103 -21.16 10.87 -15.09
CA LEU A 103 -20.54 12.12 -14.64
C LEU A 103 -19.02 11.89 -14.57
N PRO A 104 -18.19 12.82 -15.07
CA PRO A 104 -16.75 12.68 -14.98
C PRO A 104 -16.31 12.75 -13.51
N VAL A 105 -15.62 11.71 -13.04
CA VAL A 105 -14.93 11.73 -11.75
C VAL A 105 -13.76 12.70 -11.87
N THR A 106 -13.99 13.97 -11.53
CA THR A 106 -12.91 14.92 -11.32
C THR A 106 -12.14 14.48 -10.07
N TYR A 107 -10.93 13.98 -10.27
CA TYR A 107 -9.98 13.75 -9.18
C TYR A 107 -9.71 15.08 -8.47
N LYS A 108 -10.15 15.17 -7.21
CA LYS A 108 -9.76 16.27 -6.32
C LYS A 108 -8.49 15.85 -5.57
N PRO A 109 -7.35 16.55 -5.74
CA PRO A 109 -6.17 16.32 -4.91
C PRO A 109 -6.50 16.62 -3.44
N PHE A 110 -5.90 15.83 -2.54
CA PHE A 110 -6.09 15.89 -1.09
C PHE A 110 -5.87 17.32 -0.55
N GLN A 111 -6.95 17.94 -0.05
CA GLN A 111 -6.85 19.14 0.76
C GLN A 111 -6.67 18.70 2.21
N VAL A 112 -5.59 19.16 2.85
CA VAL A 112 -5.34 18.95 4.27
C VAL A 112 -6.51 19.55 5.04
N ARG A 113 -7.28 18.71 5.72
CA ARG A 113 -8.41 19.15 6.54
C ARG A 113 -7.83 19.93 7.73
N PRO A 114 -8.17 21.22 7.92
CA PRO A 114 -7.71 21.96 9.10
C PRO A 114 -8.31 21.34 10.35
N ALA A 115 -7.51 21.22 11.40
CA ALA A 115 -7.94 20.72 12.70
C ALA A 115 -9.07 21.58 13.27
N LEU A 116 -10.05 20.92 13.89
CA LEU A 116 -11.16 21.52 14.62
C LEU A 116 -10.63 22.53 15.65
N GLY A 117 -10.90 23.81 15.44
CA GLY A 117 -10.59 24.86 16.39
C GLY A 117 -11.36 26.14 16.10
N GLY A 118 -12.22 26.52 17.04
CA GLY A 118 -12.59 27.91 17.33
C GLY A 118 -13.60 28.56 16.37
N ALA A 119 -14.84 28.70 16.86
CA ALA A 119 -15.76 29.70 16.34
C ALA A 119 -15.19 31.11 16.56
N GLU A 120 -15.22 31.96 15.55
CA GLU A 120 -15.38 33.40 15.77
C GLU A 120 -16.02 34.09 14.55
N ASN A 121 -16.97 34.95 14.89
CA ASN A 121 -17.97 35.57 14.04
C ASN A 121 -17.47 36.86 13.39
N THR A 122 -18.15 37.26 12.30
CA THR A 122 -18.36 38.64 11.80
C THR A 122 -17.13 39.35 11.19
N THR A 123 -17.16 40.14 10.11
CA THR A 123 -18.21 41.02 9.56
C THR A 123 -17.91 41.33 8.07
N LYS A 124 -18.96 41.66 7.31
CA LYS A 124 -18.98 42.14 5.91
C LYS A 124 -18.21 43.46 5.67
N THR A 125 -18.04 43.75 4.36
CA THR A 125 -17.91 45.08 3.68
C THR A 125 -16.44 45.50 3.53
N GLN A 126 -15.92 45.90 2.36
CA GLN A 126 -16.48 46.65 1.23
C GLN A 126 -15.79 46.25 -0.07
#